data_AF-A0ABC8IWJ0-F1
#
_entry.id   AF-A0ABC8IWJ0-F1
#
_cell.length_a   1.000
_cell.length_b   1.000
_cell.length_c   1.000
_cell.angle_alpha   90.00
_cell.angle_beta   90.00
_cell.angle_gamma   90.00
#
_symmetry.space_group_name_H-M   'P 1'
#
loop_
_entity.id
_entity.type
_entity.pdbx_description
1 polymer ?
#
loop_
_entity_poly.entity_id
_entity_poly.type
_entity_poly.pdbx_seq_one_letter_code
_entity_poly.pdbx_strand_id
1 'polypeptide(L)'
;MVKSSKDTRYAKYSMVTHDGIGFPCWALPDLMLFPDIFGQDGYAKLDVIGIVETQFFGDLYEFCCKVADDDGKTIVAGRDGDYLRRIFGAVLHNIPLADSVMKLTARFETCDTRTELVGGADEVSELIRASMEPVLEQYTPAVDIF
;
A
#
# COMPACT_ATOMS: atom_id res chain seq x y z
N MET A 1 7.63 0.04 -2.04
CA MET A 1 6.47 -0.22 -1.16
C MET A 1 6.72 0.36 0.22
N VAL A 2 5.69 0.93 0.83
CA VAL A 2 5.72 1.57 2.15
C VAL A 2 4.67 0.93 3.04
N LYS A 3 4.98 0.71 4.32
CA LYS A 3 4.03 0.22 5.32
C LYS A 3 4.09 1.03 6.60
N SER A 4 3.03 0.96 7.41
CA SER A 4 3.07 1.58 8.74
C SER A 4 4.01 0.83 9.68
N SER A 5 4.83 1.56 10.43
CA SER A 5 5.69 1.03 11.48
C SER A 5 4.91 0.44 12.66
N LYS A 6 3.61 0.75 12.75
CA LYS A 6 2.67 0.15 13.71
C LYS A 6 2.33 -1.30 13.34
N ASP A 7 2.54 -1.72 12.09
CA ASP A 7 2.30 -3.09 11.67
C ASP A 7 3.56 -3.96 11.82
N THR A 8 3.62 -4.66 12.95
CA THR A 8 4.69 -5.61 13.29
C THR A 8 4.22 -7.06 13.31
N ARG A 9 3.04 -7.38 12.74
CA ARG A 9 2.40 -8.71 12.91
C ARG A 9 3.23 -9.86 12.34
N TYR A 10 3.90 -9.65 11.20
CA TYR A 10 4.64 -10.71 10.51
C TYR A 10 6.14 -10.43 10.38
N ALA A 11 6.53 -9.20 10.03
CA ALA A 11 7.93 -8.81 9.91
C ALA A 11 8.09 -7.29 10.08
N LYS A 12 9.30 -6.81 10.38
CA LYS A 12 9.55 -5.37 10.58
C LYS A 12 9.84 -4.63 9.27
N TYR A 13 10.63 -5.22 8.37
CA TYR A 13 11.10 -4.60 7.13
C TYR A 13 10.58 -5.28 5.86
N SER A 14 9.68 -6.25 6.03
CA SER A 14 8.94 -6.83 4.94
C SER A 14 7.45 -6.82 5.24
N MET A 15 6.68 -6.77 4.16
CA MET A 15 5.32 -7.26 4.15
C MET A 15 5.41 -8.75 3.87
N VAL A 16 4.66 -9.56 4.60
CA VAL A 16 4.60 -11.01 4.38
C VAL A 16 3.16 -11.35 4.09
N THR A 17 2.91 -11.99 2.95
CA THR A 17 1.59 -12.54 2.65
C THR A 17 1.35 -13.79 3.50
N HIS A 18 0.09 -14.18 3.67
CA HIS A 18 -0.29 -15.42 4.36
C HIS A 18 0.40 -16.67 3.78
N ASP A 19 0.70 -16.69 2.48
CA ASP A 19 1.45 -17.76 1.81
C ASP A 19 2.97 -17.72 2.10
N GLY A 20 3.40 -16.84 3.00
CA GLY A 20 4.79 -16.72 3.46
C GLY A 20 5.70 -15.94 2.52
N ILE A 21 5.15 -15.28 1.49
CA ILE A 21 5.95 -14.52 0.52
C ILE A 21 6.25 -13.13 1.09
N GLY A 22 7.53 -12.83 1.28
CA GLY A 22 8.01 -11.57 1.83
C GLY A 22 8.42 -10.56 0.75
N PHE A 23 7.91 -9.32 0.85
CA PHE A 23 8.30 -8.20 -0.01
C PHE A 23 9.00 -7.10 0.80
N PRO A 24 10.17 -6.59 0.35
CA PRO A 24 10.84 -5.48 1.01
C PRO A 24 9.95 -4.25 1.08
N CYS A 25 9.89 -3.62 2.26
CA CYS A 25 9.09 -2.43 2.46
C CYS A 25 9.74 -1.44 3.42
N TRP A 26 9.48 -0.16 3.20
CA TRP A 26 9.90 0.90 4.11
C TRP A 26 8.84 1.05 5.20
N ALA A 27 9.21 0.73 6.44
CA ALA A 27 8.32 0.86 7.59
C ALA A 27 8.43 2.29 8.16
N LEU A 28 7.35 3.06 8.07
CA LEU A 28 7.32 4.48 8.42
C LEU A 28 6.26 4.78 9.49
N PRO A 29 6.51 5.70 10.43
CA PRO A 29 5.45 6.20 11.30
C PRO A 29 4.46 7.10 10.55
N ASP A 30 4.96 7.91 9.61
CA ASP A 30 4.23 8.90 8.83
C ASP A 30 4.72 8.88 7.38
N LEU A 31 3.80 9.04 6.42
CA LEU A 31 4.10 8.97 4.98
C LEU A 31 4.91 10.16 4.48
N MET A 32 4.71 11.34 5.06
CA MET A 32 5.44 12.56 4.68
C MET A 32 6.95 12.45 4.89
N LEU A 33 7.43 11.50 5.71
CA LEU A 33 8.86 11.22 5.91
C LEU A 33 9.46 10.37 4.78
N PHE A 34 8.63 9.79 3.90
CA PHE A 34 9.09 8.84 2.90
C PHE A 34 10.16 9.40 1.96
N PRO A 35 10.04 10.61 1.38
CA PRO A 35 11.07 11.15 0.49
C PRO A 35 12.45 11.27 1.16
N ASP A 36 12.49 11.71 2.42
CA ASP A 36 13.72 11.89 3.17
C ASP A 36 14.36 10.57 3.57
N ILE A 37 13.56 9.59 3.99
CA ILE A 37 14.04 8.26 4.41
C ILE A 37 14.46 7.41 3.21
N PHE A 38 13.73 7.50 2.10
CA PHE A 38 14.07 6.81 0.86
C PHE A 38 15.28 7.45 0.15
N GLY A 39 15.48 8.75 0.37
CA GLY A 39 16.49 9.56 -0.29
C GLY A 39 15.88 10.29 -1.50
N GLN A 40 16.12 11.61 -1.55
CA GLN A 40 15.51 12.52 -2.52
C GLN A 40 15.78 12.11 -3.98
N ASP A 41 17.02 11.72 -4.30
CA ASP A 41 17.40 11.29 -5.66
C ASP A 41 16.70 10.00 -6.08
N GLY A 42 16.48 9.08 -5.13
CA GLY A 42 15.73 7.86 -5.38
C GLY A 42 14.25 8.19 -5.55
N TYR A 43 13.71 9.01 -4.65
CA TYR A 43 12.30 9.37 -4.62
C TYR A 43 11.86 10.09 -5.90
N ALA A 44 12.71 10.98 -6.43
CA ALA A 44 12.45 11.70 -7.67
C ALA A 44 12.28 10.78 -8.89
N LYS A 45 12.88 9.57 -8.85
CA LYS A 45 12.80 8.56 -9.92
C LYS A 45 11.60 7.62 -9.76
N LEU A 46 10.82 7.75 -8.70
CA LEU A 46 9.62 6.93 -8.51
C LEU A 46 8.46 7.48 -9.32
N ASP A 47 7.81 6.60 -10.07
CA ASP A 47 6.52 6.86 -10.73
C ASP A 47 5.34 6.33 -9.90
N VAL A 48 5.57 5.27 -9.12
CA VAL A 48 4.52 4.56 -8.37
C VAL A 48 4.93 4.27 -6.95
N ILE A 49 4.06 4.59 -6.00
CA ILE A 49 4.23 4.34 -4.57
C ILE A 49 3.10 3.44 -4.07
N GLY A 50 3.41 2.15 -3.86
CA GLY A 50 2.50 1.23 -3.19
C GLY A 50 2.54 1.42 -1.67
N ILE A 51 1.39 1.76 -1.07
CA ILE A 51 1.24 1.97 0.38
C ILE A 51 0.32 0.90 0.96
N VAL A 52 0.79 0.18 1.96
CA VAL A 52 0.05 -0.92 2.56
C VAL A 52 -0.38 -0.58 3.98
N GLU A 53 -1.51 -1.16 4.40
CA GLU A 53 -2.11 -0.90 5.71
C GLU A 53 -2.34 0.60 5.95
N THR A 54 -2.82 1.28 4.90
CA THR A 54 -2.99 2.73 4.81
C THR A 54 -3.86 3.31 5.91
N GLN A 55 -4.77 2.52 6.48
CA GLN A 55 -5.62 2.95 7.57
C GLN A 55 -4.87 3.37 8.84
N PHE A 56 -3.58 3.02 8.98
CA PHE A 56 -2.75 3.42 10.12
C PHE A 56 -2.03 4.77 9.97
N PHE A 57 -2.06 5.36 8.76
CA PHE A 57 -1.45 6.65 8.47
C PHE A 57 -2.48 7.78 8.61
N GLY A 58 -2.19 8.70 9.53
CA GLY A 58 -3.03 9.88 9.76
C GLY A 58 -2.84 10.95 8.69
N ASP A 59 -1.68 10.97 8.03
CA ASP A 59 -1.25 11.91 7.00
C ASP A 59 -1.47 11.38 5.57
N LEU A 60 -2.27 10.32 5.41
CA LEU A 60 -2.50 9.69 4.10
C LEU A 60 -3.10 10.66 3.09
N TYR A 61 -4.07 11.48 3.50
CA TYR A 61 -4.74 12.39 2.58
C TYR A 61 -3.80 13.49 2.09
N GLU A 62 -3.09 14.13 3.01
CA GLU A 62 -2.11 15.18 2.72
C GLU A 62 -0.97 14.64 1.85
N PHE A 63 -0.49 13.44 2.15
CA PHE A 63 0.50 12.76 1.33
C PHE A 63 -0.02 12.48 -0.07
N CYS A 64 -1.25 11.98 -0.21
CA CYS A 64 -1.85 11.72 -1.53
C CYS A 64 -2.01 12.99 -2.36
N CYS A 65 -2.51 14.08 -1.78
CA CYS A 65 -2.59 15.38 -2.45
C CYS A 65 -1.22 15.81 -2.96
N LYS A 66 -0.21 15.85 -2.07
CA LYS A 66 1.14 16.25 -2.44
C LYS A 66 1.69 15.41 -3.58
N VAL A 67 1.63 14.10 -3.44
CA VAL A 67 2.30 13.17 -4.37
C VAL A 67 1.60 13.09 -5.72
N ALA A 68 0.26 13.19 -5.75
CA ALA A 68 -0.50 13.20 -6.98
C ALA A 68 -0.42 14.56 -7.69
N ASP A 69 -0.66 15.66 -6.96
CA ASP A 69 -0.79 17.00 -7.54
C ASP A 69 0.57 17.65 -7.83
N ASP A 70 1.54 17.50 -6.93
CA ASP A 70 2.86 18.16 -7.05
C ASP A 70 3.91 17.23 -7.69
N ASP A 71 3.96 15.96 -7.28
CA ASP A 71 5.05 15.05 -7.64
C ASP A 71 4.72 14.11 -8.82
N GLY A 72 3.46 14.13 -9.28
CA GLY A 72 2.95 13.40 -10.46
C GLY A 72 3.01 11.87 -10.36
N LYS A 73 2.87 11.30 -9.15
CA LYS A 73 3.03 9.84 -8.92
C LYS A 73 1.71 9.15 -8.62
N THR A 74 1.63 7.86 -8.99
CA THR A 74 0.45 7.02 -8.72
C THR A 74 0.56 6.35 -7.35
N ILE A 75 -0.54 6.37 -6.59
CA ILE A 75 -0.64 5.73 -5.27
C ILE A 75 -1.63 4.57 -5.32
N VAL A 76 -1.26 3.45 -4.72
CA VAL A 76 -2.15 2.29 -4.54
C VAL A 76 -2.37 2.06 -3.05
N ALA A 77 -3.64 2.02 -2.62
CA ALA A 77 -4.02 2.13 -1.20
C ALA A 77 -4.96 1.02 -0.69
N GLY A 78 -4.97 0.88 0.64
CA GLY A 78 -5.38 -0.30 1.41
C GLY A 78 -6.85 -0.44 1.78
N ARG A 79 -7.14 -0.87 3.01
CA ARG A 79 -8.47 -1.34 3.42
C ARG A 79 -9.43 -0.18 3.68
N ASP A 80 -10.64 -0.27 3.13
CA ASP A 80 -11.69 0.76 3.27
C ASP A 80 -12.54 0.61 4.56
N GLY A 81 -12.64 -0.61 5.09
CA GLY A 81 -13.49 -0.95 6.24
C GLY A 81 -12.79 -1.69 7.38
N ASP A 82 -13.21 -1.39 8.63
CA ASP A 82 -12.83 -2.15 9.82
C ASP A 82 -13.70 -3.40 10.01
N TYR A 83 -13.41 -4.22 11.03
CA TYR A 83 -14.16 -5.45 11.29
C TYR A 83 -15.65 -5.22 11.63
N LEU A 84 -16.04 -3.97 11.93
CA LEU A 84 -17.42 -3.53 12.18
C LEU A 84 -18.06 -2.89 10.93
N ARG A 85 -17.39 -2.93 9.77
CA ARG A 85 -17.81 -2.29 8.51
C ARG A 85 -17.95 -0.78 8.61
N ARG A 86 -17.12 -0.14 9.45
CA ARG A 86 -17.00 1.31 9.55
C ARG A 86 -15.80 1.78 8.75
N ILE A 87 -15.79 3.07 8.40
CA ILE A 87 -14.65 3.73 7.76
C ILE A 87 -13.38 3.44 8.56
N PHE A 88 -12.34 2.92 7.90
CA PHE A 88 -11.06 2.65 8.55
C PHE A 88 -10.00 3.67 8.13
N GLY A 89 -9.63 4.55 9.06
CA GLY A 89 -8.65 5.60 8.81
C GLY A 89 -9.11 6.60 7.74
N ALA A 90 -8.17 7.14 6.98
CA ALA A 90 -8.44 8.17 5.95
C ALA A 90 -8.60 7.60 4.53
N VAL A 91 -8.62 6.26 4.35
CA VAL A 91 -8.58 5.63 3.01
C VAL A 91 -9.70 6.14 2.11
N LEU A 92 -10.94 6.16 2.62
CA LEU A 92 -12.11 6.62 1.86
C LEU A 92 -12.11 8.12 1.54
N HIS A 93 -11.34 8.94 2.26
CA HIS A 93 -11.20 10.36 1.94
C HIS A 93 -10.39 10.61 0.65
N ASN A 94 -9.65 9.61 0.17
CA ASN A 94 -8.85 9.70 -1.05
C ASN A 94 -9.65 9.38 -2.32
N ILE A 95 -10.87 8.86 -2.19
CA ILE A 95 -11.72 8.53 -3.36
C ILE A 95 -11.90 9.72 -4.32
N PRO A 96 -12.17 10.95 -3.85
CA PRO A 96 -12.32 12.10 -4.75
C PRO A 96 -11.02 12.50 -5.47
N LEU A 97 -9.86 12.11 -4.94
CA LEU A 97 -8.55 12.38 -5.54
C LEU A 97 -8.13 11.29 -6.53
N ALA A 98 -8.76 10.12 -6.47
CA ALA A 98 -8.29 8.94 -7.20
C ALA A 98 -8.78 8.94 -8.66
N ASP A 99 -7.85 8.75 -9.60
CA ASP A 99 -8.19 8.49 -11.01
C ASP A 99 -8.99 7.20 -11.19
N SER A 100 -8.72 6.20 -10.35
CA SER A 100 -9.41 4.92 -10.35
C SER A 100 -9.54 4.34 -8.95
N VAL A 101 -10.66 3.69 -8.67
CA VAL A 101 -10.92 2.98 -7.41
C VAL A 101 -11.30 1.55 -7.74
N MET A 102 -10.52 0.60 -7.22
CA MET A 102 -10.82 -0.83 -7.31
C MET A 102 -11.07 -1.38 -5.91
N LYS A 103 -12.29 -1.87 -5.67
CA LYS A 103 -12.66 -2.55 -4.43
C LYS A 103 -12.59 -4.06 -4.63
N LEU A 104 -11.67 -4.70 -3.91
CA LEU A 104 -11.53 -6.15 -3.92
C LEU A 104 -12.62 -6.81 -3.08
N THR A 105 -13.05 -8.00 -3.50
CA THR A 105 -14.01 -8.82 -2.77
C THR A 105 -13.34 -10.13 -2.37
N ALA A 106 -13.15 -10.33 -1.07
CA ALA A 106 -12.69 -11.60 -0.53
C ALA A 106 -13.77 -12.69 -0.68
N ARG A 107 -13.34 -13.94 -0.86
CA ARG A 107 -14.25 -15.10 -0.90
C ARG A 107 -14.35 -15.77 0.47
N PHE A 108 -15.54 -16.23 0.82
CA PHE A 108 -15.77 -17.03 2.03
C PHE A 108 -15.49 -18.50 1.72
N GLU A 109 -14.51 -19.14 2.38
CA GLU A 109 -14.11 -20.53 2.08
C GLU A 109 -15.20 -21.59 2.35
N THR A 110 -16.24 -21.26 3.12
CA THR A 110 -17.24 -22.25 3.59
C THR A 110 -18.66 -22.05 3.07
N CYS A 111 -18.91 -21.12 2.14
CA CYS A 111 -20.24 -20.94 1.56
C CYS A 111 -20.16 -20.40 0.12
N ASP A 112 -20.92 -21.00 -0.80
CA ASP A 112 -21.08 -20.59 -2.22
C ASP A 112 -21.71 -19.19 -2.42
N THR A 113 -21.83 -18.40 -1.35
CA THR A 113 -22.37 -17.04 -1.38
C THR A 113 -21.26 -16.01 -1.24
N ARG A 114 -21.12 -15.15 -2.26
CA ARG A 114 -20.20 -14.01 -2.25
C ARG A 114 -20.60 -13.05 -1.12
N THR A 115 -19.92 -13.14 0.01
CA THR A 115 -20.11 -12.22 1.13
C THR A 115 -18.81 -11.46 1.35
N GLU A 116 -18.89 -10.13 1.39
CA GLU A 116 -17.76 -9.26 1.69
C GLU A 116 -17.27 -9.53 3.12
N LEU A 117 -16.20 -10.31 3.24
CA LEU A 117 -15.43 -10.41 4.47
C LEU A 117 -14.38 -9.33 4.52
N VAL A 118 -14.26 -8.70 5.68
CA VAL A 118 -13.14 -7.85 6.05
C VAL A 118 -11.97 -8.77 6.42
N GLY A 119 -11.42 -9.47 5.45
CA GLY A 119 -10.19 -10.27 5.56
C GLY A 119 -9.50 -10.28 4.20
N GLY A 120 -8.28 -9.74 4.10
CA GLY A 120 -7.61 -9.58 2.81
C GLY A 120 -6.46 -8.57 2.83
N ALA A 121 -5.69 -8.50 3.92
CA ALA A 121 -4.43 -7.75 3.88
C ALA A 121 -3.52 -8.31 2.77
N ASP A 122 -3.57 -9.63 2.55
CA ASP A 122 -2.79 -10.35 1.53
C ASP A 122 -3.24 -10.02 0.10
N GLU A 123 -4.55 -10.04 -0.18
CA GLU A 123 -5.09 -9.74 -1.52
C GLU A 123 -4.77 -8.29 -1.94
N VAL A 124 -4.93 -7.34 -1.01
CA VAL A 124 -4.60 -5.93 -1.23
C VAL A 124 -3.09 -5.75 -1.46
N SER A 125 -2.29 -6.45 -0.66
CA SER A 125 -0.84 -6.46 -0.78
C SER A 125 -0.35 -7.03 -2.11
N GLU A 126 -0.94 -8.15 -2.54
CA GLU A 126 -0.61 -8.80 -3.80
C GLU A 126 -1.07 -7.98 -5.00
N LEU A 127 -2.20 -7.28 -4.91
CA LEU A 127 -2.63 -6.34 -5.93
C LEU A 127 -1.68 -5.15 -6.05
N ILE A 128 -1.28 -4.56 -4.91
CA ILE A 128 -0.31 -3.46 -4.89
C ILE A 128 0.97 -3.93 -5.57
N ARG A 129 1.42 -5.15 -5.26
CA ARG A 129 2.57 -5.78 -5.92
C ARG A 129 2.35 -5.96 -7.43
N ALA A 130 1.26 -6.60 -7.86
CA ALA A 130 0.97 -6.85 -9.27
C ALA A 130 0.86 -5.54 -10.08
N SER A 131 0.33 -4.49 -9.45
CA SER A 131 0.27 -3.14 -10.04
C SER A 131 1.65 -2.48 -10.11
N MET A 132 2.59 -2.88 -9.24
CA MET A 132 3.97 -2.43 -9.24
C MET A 132 4.91 -3.28 -10.11
N GLU A 133 4.58 -4.53 -10.44
CA GLU A 133 5.44 -5.42 -11.26
C GLU A 133 5.90 -4.79 -12.60
N PRO A 134 5.01 -4.18 -13.42
CA PRO A 134 5.41 -3.56 -14.69
C PRO A 134 6.37 -2.38 -14.51
N VAL A 135 6.34 -1.76 -13.32
CA VAL A 135 7.18 -0.63 -12.94
C VAL A 135 8.52 -1.15 -12.41
N LEU A 136 8.51 -2.16 -11.54
CA LEU A 136 9.72 -2.77 -10.98
C LEU A 136 10.63 -3.37 -12.06
N GLU A 137 10.07 -3.96 -13.12
CA GLU A 137 10.84 -4.46 -14.26
C GLU A 137 11.57 -3.35 -15.04
N GLN A 138 11.04 -2.13 -15.05
CA GLN A 138 11.68 -0.96 -15.70
C GLN A 138 12.78 -0.32 -14.82
N TYR A 139 12.73 -0.56 -13.51
CA TYR A 139 13.63 0.04 -12.51
C TYR A 139 14.58 -0.96 -11.85
N THR A 140 14.88 -2.09 -12.49
CA THR A 140 15.97 -2.99 -12.06
C THR A 140 17.29 -2.64 -12.76
N PRO A 141 18.12 -1.72 -12.24
CA PRO A 141 19.55 -1.97 -12.33
C PRO A 141 19.84 -3.16 -11.39
N ALA A 142 20.77 -4.03 -11.79
CA ALA A 142 21.28 -5.09 -10.93
C ALA A 142 21.74 -4.48 -9.59
N VAL A 143 20.91 -4.60 -8.55
CA VAL A 143 21.30 -4.30 -7.17
C VAL A 143 21.58 -5.65 -6.54
N ASP A 144 22.84 -6.07 -6.64
CA ASP A 144 23.40 -7.10 -5.79
C ASP A 144 23.25 -6.64 -4.34
N ILE A 145 22.33 -7.27 -3.62
CA ILE A 145 22.17 -7.12 -2.18
C ILE A 145 23.25 -8.02 -1.56
N PHE A 146 24.33 -7.42 -1.06
CA PHE A 146 25.28 -8.05 -0.13
C PHE A 146 24.65 -8.21 1.26
#